data_AF-A0A9X8R102-F1
#
_entry.id   AF-A0A9X8R102-F1
#
_cell.length_a   1.000
_cell.length_b   1.000
_cell.length_c   1.000
_cell.angle_alpha   90.00
_cell.angle_beta   90.00
_cell.angle_gamma   90.00
#
_symmetry.space_group_name_H-M   'P 1'
#
loop_
_entity.id
_entity.type
_entity.pdbx_description
1 polymer ?
#
loop_
_entity_poly.entity_id
_entity_poly.type
_entity_poly.pdbx_seq_one_letter_code
_entity_poly.pdbx_strand_id
1 'polypeptide(L)' 'MRVPESTELADAILSGELQLPVNSNRPYDAPRICPVCERRMVVKISPFGWEACCSRHGLLRSEWLER' A
#
# COMPACT_ATOMS: atom_id res chain seq x y z
N MET A 1 11.50 -2.91 11.45
CA MET A 1 11.47 -2.00 10.28
C MET A 1 10.92 -0.67 10.76
N ARG A 2 11.60 0.45 10.51
CA ARG A 2 11.07 1.79 10.79
C ARG A 2 10.17 2.19 9.63
N VAL A 3 8.91 2.50 9.92
CA VAL A 3 8.01 3.11 8.94
C VAL A 3 8.45 4.57 8.78
N PRO A 4 8.71 5.07 7.57
CA PRO A 4 9.04 6.48 7.38
C PRO A 4 7.79 7.35 7.62
N GLU A 5 7.99 8.61 7.99
CA GLU A 5 6.90 9.59 8.21
C GLU A 5 6.30 10.13 6.91
N SER A 6 6.88 9.77 5.75
CA SER A 6 6.37 10.16 4.42
C SER A 6 4.98 9.57 4.17
N THR A 7 4.08 10.38 3.61
CA THR A 7 2.72 10.00 3.19
C THR A 7 2.59 9.88 1.67
N GLU A 8 3.67 10.06 0.92
CA GLU A 8 3.68 10.13 -0.55
C GLU A 8 2.97 8.93 -1.20
N LEU A 9 3.16 7.72 -0.66
CA LEU A 9 2.46 6.54 -1.15
C LEU A 9 0.94 6.64 -0.95
N ALA A 10 0.49 7.07 0.22
CA ALA A 10 -0.92 7.19 0.54
C ALA A 10 -1.56 8.26 -0.34
N ASP A 11 -0.93 9.42 -0.43
CA ASP A 11 -1.43 10.58 -1.16
C ASP A 11 -1.56 10.26 -2.66
N ALA A 12 -0.55 9.64 -3.28
CA ALA A 12 -0.56 9.31 -4.70
C ALA A 12 -1.61 8.23 -5.07
N ILE A 13 -1.90 7.30 -4.16
CA ILE A 13 -2.95 6.29 -4.40
C ILE A 13 -4.33 6.91 -4.21
N LEU A 14 -4.54 7.70 -3.16
CA LEU A 14 -5.83 8.30 -2.85
C LEU A 14 -6.21 9.44 -3.81
N SER A 15 -5.24 10.13 -4.41
CA SER A 15 -5.46 11.09 -5.49
C SER A 15 -5.80 10.43 -6.83
N GLY A 16 -5.54 9.12 -6.97
CA GLY A 16 -5.69 8.37 -8.21
C GLY A 16 -4.53 8.51 -9.20
N GLU A 17 -3.45 9.21 -8.82
CA GLU A 17 -2.24 9.36 -9.65
C GLU A 17 -1.51 8.03 -9.86
N LEU A 18 -1.53 7.14 -8.86
CA LEU A 18 -0.96 5.80 -8.93
C LEU A 18 -2.03 4.74 -8.68
N GLN A 19 -1.86 3.61 -9.35
CA GLN A 19 -2.69 2.42 -9.17
C GLN A 19 -1.89 1.34 -8.45
N LEU A 20 -2.55 0.62 -7.54
CA LEU A 20 -1.91 -0.50 -6.88
C LEU A 20 -1.78 -1.68 -7.85
N PRO A 21 -0.65 -2.41 -7.81
CA PRO A 21 -0.51 -3.68 -8.52
C PRO A 21 -1.25 -4.79 -7.76
N VAL A 22 -2.55 -4.60 -7.54
CA VAL A 22 -3.45 -5.63 -7.01
C VAL A 22 -3.89 -6.53 -8.15
N ASN A 23 -3.96 -7.83 -7.89
CA ASN A 23 -4.49 -8.77 -8.86
C ASN A 23 -6.02 -8.62 -8.87
N SER A 24 -6.62 -8.21 -9.98
CA SER A 24 -8.08 -8.06 -10.09
C SER A 24 -8.85 -9.35 -9.79
N ASN A 25 -8.23 -10.53 -10.01
CA ASN A 25 -8.80 -11.83 -9.66
C ASN A 25 -8.62 -12.20 -8.17
N ARG A 26 -7.83 -11.43 -7.43
CA ARG A 26 -7.58 -11.58 -5.98
C ARG A 26 -7.62 -10.20 -5.31
N PRO A 27 -8.81 -9.59 -5.20
CA PRO A 27 -8.95 -8.22 -4.67
C PRO A 27 -8.49 -8.08 -3.21
N TYR A 28 -8.40 -9.21 -2.48
CA TYR A 28 -7.92 -9.26 -1.11
C TYR A 28 -6.41 -9.44 -0.97
N ASP A 29 -5.68 -9.63 -2.09
CA ASP A 29 -4.22 -9.72 -2.05
C ASP A 29 -3.63 -8.32 -1.83
N ALA A 30 -2.97 -8.16 -0.69
CA ALA A 30 -2.27 -6.93 -0.33
C ALA A 30 -1.08 -6.64 -1.26
N PRO A 31 -0.83 -5.37 -1.63
CA PRO A 31 0.25 -4.98 -2.51
C PRO A 31 1.61 -5.27 -1.87
N ARG A 32 2.44 -6.08 -2.55
CA ARG A 32 3.79 -6.43 -2.08
C ARG A 32 4.90 -5.54 -2.64
N ILE A 33 4.56 -4.72 -3.63
CA ILE A 33 5.49 -3.85 -4.35
C ILE A 33 4.95 -2.42 -4.31
N CYS A 34 5.82 -1.47 -3.98
CA CYS A 34 5.47 -0.05 -3.98
C CYS A 34 5.37 0.47 -5.42
N PRO A 35 4.25 1.04 -5.87
CA PRO A 35 4.10 1.57 -7.23
C PRO A 35 4.92 2.84 -7.48
N VAL A 36 5.40 3.52 -6.42
CA VAL A 36 6.24 4.72 -6.53
C VAL A 36 7.70 4.37 -6.89
N CYS A 37 8.23 3.25 -6.38
CA CYS A 37 9.67 2.96 -6.48
C CYS A 37 10.05 1.49 -6.59
N GLU A 38 9.07 0.62 -6.82
CA GLU A 38 9.25 -0.81 -7.11
C GLU A 38 9.93 -1.64 -6.01
N ARG A 39 10.11 -1.06 -4.81
CA ARG A 39 10.65 -1.77 -3.65
C ARG A 39 9.62 -2.72 -3.08
N ARG A 40 10.10 -3.84 -2.54
CA ARG A 40 9.29 -4.76 -1.74
C ARG A 40 8.82 -4.06 -0.47
N MET A 41 7.53 -4.18 -0.22
CA MET A 41 6.87 -3.66 0.98
C MET A 41 6.79 -4.76 2.03
N VAL A 42 6.81 -4.37 3.30
CA VAL A 42 6.40 -5.27 4.39
C VAL A 42 4.90 -5.17 4.54
N VAL A 43 4.24 -6.31 4.44
CA VAL A 43 2.79 -6.41 4.53
C VAL A 43 2.39 -7.17 5.78
N LYS A 44 1.42 -6.63 6.51
CA LYS A 44 0.70 -7.31 7.57
C LYS A 44 -0.74 -7.53 7.13
N ILE A 45 -1.20 -8.75 7.26
CA ILE A 45 -2.57 -9.15 6.94
C ILE A 45 -3.31 -9.39 8.25
N SER A 46 -4.55 -8.91 8.33
CA SER A 46 -5.48 -9.13 9.42
C SER A 46 -6.84 -9.56 8.85
N PRO A 47 -7.75 -10.11 9.68
CA PRO A 47 -9.10 -10.43 9.23
C PRO A 47 -9.89 -9.22 8.69
N PHE A 48 -9.50 -8.00 9.07
CA PHE A 48 -10.18 -6.76 8.71
C PHE A 48 -9.51 -6.01 7.55
N GLY A 49 -8.45 -6.56 6.95
CA GLY A 49 -7.73 -5.91 5.88
C GLY A 49 -6.22 -6.03 6.01
N TRP A 50 -5.48 -5.12 5.37
CA TRP A 50 -4.03 -5.17 5.31
C TRP A 50 -3.37 -3.81 5.51
N GLU A 51 -2.14 -3.86 6.00
CA GLU A 51 -1.22 -2.75 6.10
C GLU A 51 0.01 -3.06 5.25
N ALA A 52 0.36 -2.19 4.31
CA ALA A 52 1.55 -2.31 3.48
C ALA A 52 2.48 -1.12 3.73
N CYS A 53 3.72 -1.39 4.11
CA CYS A 53 4.71 -0.37 4.41
C CYS A 53 5.88 -0.41 3.41
N CYS A 54 6.10 0.71 2.72
CA CYS A 54 7.31 0.97 1.97
C CYS A 54 8.34 1.65 2.87
N SER A 55 9.60 1.20 2.83
CA SER A 55 10.69 1.77 3.63
C SER A 55 11.01 3.24 3.29
N ARG A 56 10.52 3.75 2.16
CA ARG A 56 10.78 5.13 1.67
C ARG A 56 9.51 5.99 1.63
N HIS A 57 8.43 5.46 1.06
CA HIS A 57 7.22 6.24 0.75
C HIS A 57 6.08 6.07 1.76
N GLY A 58 6.30 5.30 2.84
CA GLY A 58 5.36 5.25 3.96
C GLY A 58 4.40 4.08 3.95
N LEU A 59 3.35 4.26 4.76
CA LEU A 59 2.32 3.29 5.04
C LEU A 59 1.15 3.45 4.06
N LEU A 60 0.52 2.33 3.73
CA LEU A 60 -0.75 2.25 3.02
C LEU A 60 -1.64 1.23 3.73
N ARG A 61 -2.91 1.55 3.93
CA ARG A 61 -3.89 0.66 4.58
C ARG A 61 -5.06 0.39 3.64
N SER A 62 -5.59 -0.83 3.67
CA SER A 62 -6.78 -1.19 2.88
C SER A 62 -7.98 -0.33 3.23
N GLU A 63 -8.14 0.01 4.52
CA GLU A 63 -9.23 0.85 5.03
C GLU A 63 -9.34 2.23 4.34
N TRP A 64 -8.25 2.75 3.77
CA TRP A 64 -8.25 4.03 3.07
C TRP A 64 -8.83 3.93 1.65
N LEU A 65 -8.89 2.71 1.09
CA LEU A 65 -9.31 2.43 -0.28
C LEU A 65 -10.80 2.02 -0.38
N GLU A 66 -11.46 1.75 0.75
CA GLU A 66 -12.84 1.25 0.81
C GLU A 66 -13.89 2.39 0.76
N ARG A 67 -13.48 3.62 0.43
CA ARG A 67 -14.34 4.79 0.27
C ARG A 67 -14.72 5.03 -1.18
#